data_AF-A0A963JMY3-F1
#
_entry.id   AF-A0A963JMY3-F1
#
_cell.length_a   1.000
_cell.length_b   1.000
_cell.length_c   1.000
_cell.angle_alpha   90.00
_cell.angle_beta   90.00
_cell.angle_gamma   90.00
#
_symmetry.space_group_name_H-M   'P 1'
#
loop_
_entity.id
_entity.type
_entity.pdbx_description
1 polymer ?
#
loop_
_entity_poly.entity_id
_entity_poly.type
_entity_poly.pdbx_seq_one_letter_code
_entity_poly.pdbx_strand_id
1 'polypeptide(L)' 'MDNLIIAGKTYTSRLLVGTGKYKDFTETGAAIEASGADIVTVAIRRTNIGQNA' A
#
# COMPACT_ATOMS: atom_id res chain seq x y z
N MET A 1 -3.12 -9.24 -19.47
CA MET A 1 -2.07 -8.54 -18.71
C MET A 1 -1.11 -9.58 -18.16
N ASP A 2 0.18 -9.28 -18.11
CA ASP A 2 1.18 -10.15 -17.48
C ASP A 2 1.20 -9.94 -15.96
N ASN A 3 1.09 -11.03 -15.19
CA ASN A 3 1.08 -10.97 -13.73
C ASN A 3 2.47 -10.66 -13.18
N LEU A 4 2.53 -9.90 -12.09
CA LEU A 4 3.77 -9.68 -11.35
C LEU A 4 3.97 -10.81 -10.34
N ILE A 5 5.10 -11.51 -10.41
CA ILE A 5 5.45 -12.58 -9.46
C ILE A 5 6.64 -12.12 -8.61
N ILE A 6 6.43 -11.97 -7.30
CA ILE A 6 7.49 -11.62 -6.34
C ILE A 6 7.54 -12.71 -5.27
N ALA A 7 8.70 -13.34 -5.10
CA ALA A 7 8.93 -14.43 -4.15
C ALA A 7 7.86 -15.55 -4.23
N GLY A 8 7.43 -15.89 -5.44
CA GLY A 8 6.41 -16.93 -5.70
C GLY A 8 4.96 -16.49 -5.50
N LYS A 9 4.70 -15.25 -5.04
CA LYS A 9 3.35 -14.70 -4.93
C LYS A 9 2.99 -13.89 -6.17
N THR A 10 1.81 -14.18 -6.72
CA THR A 10 1.26 -13.53 -7.92
C THR A 10 0.44 -12.30 -7.53
N TYR A 11 0.63 -11.22 -8.27
CA TYR A 11 -0.10 -9.96 -8.18
C TYR A 11 -0.62 -9.59 -9.57
N THR A 12 -1.83 -9.04 -9.62
CA THR A 12 -2.48 -8.61 -10.86
C THR A 12 -2.09 -7.18 -11.22
N SER A 13 -1.95 -6.34 -10.20
CA SER A 13 -1.50 -4.95 -10.32
C SER A 13 0.02 -4.87 -10.24
N ARG A 14 0.61 -4.05 -11.12
CA ARG A 14 2.05 -3.74 -11.15
C ARG A 14 2.36 -2.38 -10.52
N LEU A 15 1.35 -1.72 -9.96
CA LEU A 15 1.48 -0.44 -9.28
C LEU A 15 1.67 -0.69 -7.77
N LEU A 16 2.81 -0.26 -7.24
CA LEU A 16 3.10 -0.27 -5.81
C LEU A 16 2.84 1.14 -5.25
N VAL A 17 2.11 1.23 -4.14
CA VAL A 17 1.74 2.53 -3.54
C VAL A 17 2.37 2.69 -2.17
N GLY A 18 2.79 3.90 -1.81
CA GLY A 18 3.26 4.25 -0.46
C GLY A 18 2.28 5.19 0.24
N THR A 19 2.13 5.05 1.56
CA THR A 19 1.10 5.77 2.34
C THR A 19 1.59 7.02 3.07
N GLY A 20 2.87 7.38 2.95
CA GLY A 20 3.49 8.38 3.83
C GLY A 20 3.17 9.86 3.55
N LYS A 21 2.37 10.19 2.54
CA LYS A 21 2.14 11.58 2.09
C LYS A 21 0.68 12.01 1.97
N TYR A 22 -0.26 11.12 2.25
CA TYR A 22 -1.68 11.47 2.27
C TYR A 22 -2.00 12.35 3.48
N LYS A 23 -3.01 13.19 3.34
CA LYS A 23 -3.51 14.09 4.37
C LYS A 23 -4.02 13.33 5.58
N ASP A 24 -4.77 12.25 5.36
CA ASP A 24 -5.37 11.41 6.39
C ASP A 24 -5.62 9.97 5.90
N PHE A 25 -6.14 9.12 6.78
CA PHE A 25 -6.41 7.71 6.46
C PHE A 25 -7.59 7.53 5.50
N THR A 26 -8.56 8.44 5.51
CA THR A 26 -9.69 8.38 4.59
C THR A 26 -9.20 8.62 3.17
N GLU A 27 -8.37 9.65 2.96
CA GLU A 27 -7.73 9.91 1.67
C GLU A 27 -6.80 8.76 1.25
N THR A 28 -6.03 8.21 2.19
CA THR A 28 -5.17 7.06 1.92
C THR A 28 -5.98 5.86 1.41
N GLY A 29 -7.09 5.53 2.07
CA GLY A 29 -7.97 4.42 1.69
C GLY A 29 -8.58 4.62 0.31
N ALA A 30 -9.13 5.81 0.06
CA ALA A 30 -9.71 6.17 -1.24
C ALA A 30 -8.68 6.12 -2.37
N ALA A 31 -7.44 6.59 -2.12
CA ALA A 31 -6.37 6.56 -3.11
C ALA A 31 -5.90 5.14 -3.41
N ILE A 32 -5.80 4.26 -2.40
CA ILE A 32 -5.45 2.84 -2.59
C ILE A 32 -6.52 2.15 -3.42
N GLU A 33 -7.80 2.31 -3.07
CA GLU A 33 -8.92 1.71 -3.80
C GLU A 33 -8.95 2.16 -5.26
N ALA A 34 -8.86 3.47 -5.50
CA ALA A 34 -8.85 4.03 -6.84
C ALA A 34 -7.62 3.58 -7.66
N SER A 35 -6.48 3.34 -7.01
CA SER A 35 -5.26 2.89 -7.68
C SER A 35 -5.28 1.42 -8.11
N GLY A 36 -6.13 0.58 -7.50
CA GLY A 36 -6.13 -0.86 -7.71
C GLY A 36 -4.78 -1.52 -7.37
N ALA A 37 -4.02 -0.96 -6.43
CA ALA A 37 -2.72 -1.48 -6.05
C ALA A 37 -2.86 -2.73 -5.16
N ASP A 38 -2.21 -3.82 -5.56
CA ASP A 38 -2.18 -5.05 -4.74
C ASP A 38 -1.11 -5.00 -3.63
N ILE A 39 -0.18 -4.04 -3.72
CA ILE A 39 0.96 -3.91 -2.81
C ILE A 39 1.03 -2.46 -2.30
N VAL A 40 0.95 -2.31 -0.99
CA VAL A 40 1.06 -1.03 -0.28
C VAL A 40 2.24 -1.05 0.68
N THR A 41 3.02 0.02 0.72
CA THR A 41 4.24 0.15 1.54
C THR A 41 4.05 1.12 2.69
N VAL A 42 4.65 0.80 3.83
CA VAL A 42 4.63 1.61 5.06
C VAL A 42 6.04 1.82 5.59
N ALA A 43 6.31 2.98 6.15
CA ALA A 43 7.59 3.28 6.80
C ALA A 43 7.53 2.88 8.28
N ILE A 44 8.29 1.86 8.69
CA ILE A 44 8.41 1.43 10.09
C ILE A 44 9.43 2.33 10.82
N ARG A 45 9.07 2.83 12.02
CA ARG A 45 9.92 3.69 12.86
C ARG A 45 10.03 3.13 14.28
N ARG A 46 11.08 3.54 15.02
CA ARG A 46 11.42 3.03 16.38
C ARG A 46 10.30 3.20 17.42
N THR A 47 9.37 4.14 17.22
CA THR A 47 8.10 4.22 17.94
C THR A 47 6.96 4.49 16.95
N ASN A 48 6.17 3.44 16.72
CA ASN A 48 4.73 3.38 16.41
C ASN A 48 4.44 1.95 15.95
N ILE A 49 4.15 1.07 16.91
CA ILE A 49 3.63 -0.27 16.68
C ILE A 49 2.12 -0.22 16.92
N GLY A 50 1.35 -0.44 15.86
CA GLY A 50 -0.12 -0.38 15.87
C GLY A 50 -0.61 1.05 16.04
N GLN A 51 -0.83 1.76 14.94
CA GLN A 51 -1.45 3.09 14.93
C GLN A 51 -2.73 3.06 15.80
N ASN A 52 -2.71 3.69 16.99
CA ASN A 52 -3.92 3.84 17.79
C ASN A 52 -4.85 4.80 17.04
N ALA A 53 -6.10 4.38 16.84
CA ALA A 53 -7.17 5.19 16.28
C ALA A 53 -7.43 6.44 17.12
#